data_AF-A0A2N3TFA7-F1
#
_entry.id   AF-A0A2N3TFA7-F1
#
_cell.length_a   1.000
_cell.length_b   1.000
_cell.length_c   1.000
_cell.angle_alpha   90.00
_cell.angle_beta   90.00
_cell.angle_gamma   90.00
#
_symmetry.space_group_name_H-M   'P 1'
#
loop_
_entity.id
_entity.type
_entity.pdbx_description
1 polymer ?
#
loop_
_entity_poly.entity_id
_entity_poly.type
_entity_poly.pdbx_seq_one_letter_code
_entity_poly.pdbx_strand_id
1 'polypeptide(L)'
;MTNEIFGAHYFHVKNQEIFESDLNQLYFFTSYIGLQKIKVEKGDCVYYFDSELKEVKVQKGPCTINSKYLATVIRGYMHPNASFSLEGVTTLPYVNGCSTKQLFPPIRLGDPTLQYLKMPPFSKEQEHHIHSTFRVVLIVEGVGKSIVGIENRNIVTDLEPGSVCILEPMCPHHFETDTEKPLIAIPLHIYSSVGALEKNHPMFNGTVMI
;
A
#
# COMPACT_ATOMS: atom_id res chain seq x y z
N MET A 1 10.37 -12.48 -1.87
CA MET A 1 10.36 -12.84 -3.31
C MET A 1 10.20 -11.55 -4.10
N THR A 2 10.98 -11.34 -5.15
CA THR A 2 10.87 -10.14 -6.00
C THR A 2 10.58 -10.55 -7.44
N ASN A 3 9.57 -9.93 -8.02
CA ASN A 3 9.26 -9.98 -9.44
C ASN A 3 9.84 -8.73 -10.09
N GLU A 4 11.07 -8.84 -10.57
CA GLU A 4 11.80 -7.74 -11.22
C GLU A 4 11.17 -7.30 -12.55
N ILE A 5 10.39 -8.17 -13.20
CA ILE A 5 9.78 -7.88 -14.51
C ILE A 5 8.74 -6.78 -14.38
N PHE A 6 7.94 -6.82 -13.31
CA PHE A 6 6.80 -5.93 -13.12
C PHE A 6 6.93 -5.04 -11.88
N GLY A 7 8.04 -5.12 -11.14
CA GLY A 7 8.28 -4.28 -9.97
C GLY A 7 7.38 -4.62 -8.78
N ALA A 8 7.22 -5.92 -8.47
CA ALA A 8 6.48 -6.36 -7.29
C ALA A 8 7.39 -7.09 -6.30
N HIS A 9 7.39 -6.65 -5.05
CA HIS A 9 8.24 -7.18 -3.99
C HIS A 9 7.37 -7.71 -2.86
N TYR A 10 7.61 -8.96 -2.48
CA TYR A 10 6.84 -9.67 -1.47
C TYR A 10 7.73 -10.06 -0.31
N PHE A 11 7.28 -9.69 0.89
CA PHE A 11 7.95 -9.94 2.15
C PHE A 11 6.97 -10.55 3.15
N HIS A 12 7.48 -10.99 4.30
CA HIS A 12 6.63 -11.40 5.40
C HIS A 12 7.18 -10.81 6.71
N VAL A 13 6.30 -10.31 7.58
CA VAL A 13 6.63 -9.73 8.91
C VAL A 13 7.34 -10.69 9.88
N LYS A 14 7.52 -11.97 9.52
CA LYS A 14 8.28 -12.95 10.30
C LYS A 14 9.79 -12.75 10.08
N ASN A 15 10.16 -12.12 8.98
CA ASN A 15 11.54 -11.75 8.65
C ASN A 15 11.78 -10.27 8.99
N GLN A 16 13.02 -9.93 9.28
CA GLN A 16 13.47 -8.54 9.37
C GLN A 16 14.07 -8.13 8.03
N GLU A 17 13.36 -7.29 7.29
CA GLU A 17 13.78 -6.85 5.96
C GLU A 17 13.58 -5.33 5.83
N ILE A 18 14.35 -4.69 4.96
CA ILE A 18 14.25 -3.26 4.67
C ILE A 18 14.12 -3.10 3.17
N PHE A 19 13.15 -2.29 2.75
CA PHE A 19 12.98 -1.88 1.36
C PHE A 19 13.13 -0.36 1.28
N GLU A 20 13.92 0.11 0.32
CA GLU A 20 14.11 1.53 0.03
C GLU A 20 13.68 1.81 -1.40
N SER A 21 12.99 2.94 -1.60
CA SER A 21 12.68 3.41 -2.95
C SER A 21 13.96 3.73 -3.74
N ASP A 22 13.95 3.40 -5.03
CA ASP A 22 15.04 3.70 -5.95
C ASP A 22 15.31 5.21 -6.13
N LEU A 23 16.55 5.56 -6.47
CA LEU A 23 16.98 6.96 -6.64
C LEU A 23 16.32 7.68 -7.82
N ASN A 24 15.75 6.95 -8.78
CA ASN A 24 15.05 7.53 -9.92
C ASN A 24 13.59 7.88 -9.60
N GLN A 25 13.13 7.63 -8.37
CA GLN A 25 11.77 7.85 -7.95
C GLN A 25 11.59 9.26 -7.38
N LEU A 26 10.46 9.91 -7.71
CA LEU A 26 10.17 11.28 -7.25
C LEU A 26 9.97 11.38 -5.74
N TYR A 27 9.53 10.30 -5.10
CA TYR A 27 9.22 10.25 -3.67
C TYR A 27 10.05 9.18 -2.98
N PHE A 28 10.82 9.61 -1.98
CA PHE A 28 11.68 8.71 -1.22
C PHE A 28 10.97 8.18 0.03
N PHE A 29 11.05 6.87 0.24
CA PHE A 29 10.60 6.22 1.46
C PHE A 29 11.46 5.00 1.80
N THR A 30 11.42 4.61 3.08
CA THR A 30 12.00 3.36 3.56
C THR A 30 10.93 2.59 4.33
N SER A 31 10.67 1.35 3.92
CA SER A 31 9.79 0.42 4.62
C SER A 31 10.63 -0.60 5.40
N TYR A 32 10.34 -0.71 6.69
CA TYR A 32 10.92 -1.65 7.62
C TYR A 32 9.89 -2.74 7.90
N ILE A 33 10.20 -3.98 7.50
CA ILE A 33 9.33 -5.15 7.63
C ILE A 33 9.80 -6.00 8.81
N GLY A 34 8.85 -6.46 9.62
CA GLY A 34 9.09 -7.25 10.82
C GLY A 34 9.53 -6.43 12.03
N LEU A 35 10.03 -7.12 13.06
CA LEU A 35 10.39 -6.51 14.34
C LEU A 35 11.63 -5.62 14.21
N GLN A 36 11.49 -4.29 14.25
CA GLN A 36 12.62 -3.37 14.11
C GLN A 36 12.46 -2.13 15.00
N LYS A 37 13.60 -1.61 15.48
CA LYS A 37 13.70 -0.32 16.17
C LYS A 37 14.14 0.74 15.17
N ILE A 38 13.33 1.77 14.99
CA ILE A 38 13.50 2.72 13.88
C ILE A 38 13.63 4.13 14.46
N LYS A 39 14.65 4.85 13.99
CA LYS A 39 14.84 6.27 14.28
C LYS A 39 14.27 7.08 13.11
N VAL A 40 13.34 7.98 13.41
CA VAL A 40 12.76 8.89 12.43
C VAL A 40 13.39 10.25 12.64
N GLU A 41 13.93 10.83 11.56
CA GLU A 41 14.62 12.11 11.62
C GLU A 41 13.65 13.29 11.55
N LYS A 42 14.12 14.48 11.96
CA LYS A 42 13.34 15.72 11.82
C LYS A 42 13.09 16.00 10.33
N GLY A 43 11.83 16.28 9.98
CA GLY A 43 11.43 16.51 8.58
C GLY A 43 10.65 15.34 7.97
N ASP A 44 10.70 14.18 8.63
CA ASP A 44 10.08 12.94 8.14
C ASP A 44 8.89 12.54 9.05
N CYS A 45 8.10 11.59 8.57
CA CYS A 45 7.09 10.90 9.37
C CYS A 45 7.15 9.39 9.15
N VAL A 46 6.58 8.63 10.08
CA VAL A 46 6.47 7.17 9.98
C VAL A 46 5.02 6.73 10.14
N TYR A 47 4.55 5.87 9.23
CA TYR A 47 3.31 5.13 9.36
C TYR A 47 3.62 3.74 9.88
N TYR A 48 3.01 3.31 10.98
CA TYR A 48 3.29 2.02 11.60
C TYR A 48 2.10 1.50 12.42
N PHE A 49 2.14 0.22 12.76
CA PHE A 49 1.06 -0.45 13.48
C PHE A 49 1.45 -0.69 14.95
N ASP A 50 0.44 -0.72 15.82
CA ASP A 50 0.65 -1.13 17.21
C ASP A 50 0.98 -2.64 17.33
N SER A 51 1.37 -3.09 18.52
CA SER A 51 1.81 -4.47 18.75
C SER A 51 0.71 -5.52 18.56
N GLU A 52 -0.56 -5.12 18.65
CA GLU A 52 -1.74 -5.98 18.56
C GLU A 52 -2.42 -5.96 17.18
N LEU A 53 -1.95 -5.13 16.23
CA LEU A 53 -2.65 -4.87 14.96
C LEU A 53 -4.10 -4.38 15.15
N LYS A 54 -4.34 -3.57 16.18
CA LYS A 54 -5.63 -2.92 16.42
C LYS A 54 -5.63 -1.46 16.03
N GLU A 55 -4.47 -0.81 16.04
CA GLU A 55 -4.33 0.59 15.67
C GLU A 55 -3.23 0.77 14.64
N VAL A 56 -3.44 1.75 13.76
CA VAL A 56 -2.38 2.33 12.95
C VAL A 56 -2.07 3.73 13.43
N LYS A 57 -0.80 4.11 13.35
CA LYS A 57 -0.26 5.36 13.88
C LYS A 57 0.58 6.04 12.82
N VAL A 58 0.52 7.36 12.84
CA VAL A 58 1.45 8.21 12.11
C VAL A 58 2.12 9.15 13.10
N GLN A 59 3.45 9.22 13.06
CA GLN A 59 4.24 10.03 13.98
C GLN A 59 5.32 10.79 13.22
N LYS A 60 5.43 12.10 13.46
CA LYS A 60 6.51 12.93 12.90
C LYS A 60 7.80 12.77 13.71
N GLY A 61 8.94 12.84 13.02
CA GLY A 61 10.24 12.90 13.66
C GLY A 61 10.54 14.28 14.28
N PRO A 62 11.56 14.37 15.15
CA PRO A 62 12.43 13.28 15.56
C PRO A 62 11.76 12.36 16.59
N CYS A 63 11.84 11.05 16.38
CA CYS A 63 11.35 10.07 17.35
C CYS A 63 12.04 8.70 17.17
N THR A 64 11.76 7.77 18.08
CA THR A 64 12.15 6.37 17.94
C THR A 64 10.94 5.50 18.22
N ILE A 65 10.66 4.57 17.31
CA ILE A 65 9.56 3.62 17.43
C ILE A 65 10.10 2.19 17.43
N ASN A 66 9.32 1.26 17.97
CA ASN A 66 9.50 -0.16 17.76
C ASN A 66 8.31 -0.65 16.93
N SER A 67 8.58 -1.11 15.70
CA SER A 67 7.57 -1.71 14.83
C SER A 67 7.69 -3.22 14.92
N LYS A 68 6.57 -3.94 15.04
CA LYS A 68 6.53 -5.41 15.02
C LYS A 68 6.20 -5.97 13.63
N TYR A 69 5.49 -5.19 12.82
CA TYR A 69 4.89 -5.65 11.57
C TYR A 69 5.47 -4.90 10.37
N LEU A 70 5.09 -3.63 10.24
CA LEU A 70 5.49 -2.79 9.13
C LEU A 70 5.55 -1.35 9.60
N ALA A 71 6.64 -0.67 9.26
CA ALA A 71 6.76 0.76 9.44
C ALA A 71 7.34 1.39 8.18
N THR A 72 6.69 2.43 7.67
CA THR A 72 7.16 3.12 6.46
C THR A 72 7.46 4.57 6.80
N VAL A 73 8.73 4.95 6.65
CA VAL A 73 9.22 6.32 6.83
C VAL A 73 9.11 7.05 5.50
N ILE A 74 8.38 8.16 5.49
CA ILE A 74 8.28 9.05 4.34
C ILE A 74 9.21 10.24 4.57
N ARG A 75 10.13 10.46 3.62
CA ARG A 75 11.10 11.56 3.73
C ARG A 75 10.50 12.89 3.28
N GLY A 76 10.74 13.95 4.04
CA GLY A 76 10.33 15.31 3.69
C GLY A 76 8.83 15.59 3.84
N TYR A 77 8.09 14.72 4.52
CA TYR A 77 6.69 14.92 4.87
C TYR A 77 6.46 14.76 6.37
N MET A 78 5.87 15.77 7.02
CA MET A 78 5.63 15.78 8.47
C MET A 78 4.13 15.75 8.78
N HIS A 79 3.49 14.62 8.54
CA HIS A 79 2.10 14.41 8.98
C HIS A 79 1.97 14.67 10.49
N PRO A 80 0.93 15.39 10.97
CA PRO A 80 0.64 15.52 12.40
C PRO A 80 0.50 14.16 13.08
N ASN A 81 0.88 14.06 14.35
CA ASN A 81 0.74 12.80 15.07
C ASN A 81 -0.75 12.43 15.15
N ALA A 82 -1.08 11.20 14.75
CA ALA A 82 -2.44 10.69 14.80
C ALA A 82 -2.43 9.17 14.95
N SER A 83 -3.53 8.62 15.45
CA SER A 83 -3.81 7.18 15.47
C SER A 83 -5.22 6.92 14.99
N PHE A 84 -5.46 5.73 14.45
CA PHE A 84 -6.76 5.31 13.97
C PHE A 84 -6.97 3.82 14.28
N SER A 85 -8.18 3.46 14.73
CA SER A 85 -8.54 2.07 15.02
C SER A 85 -8.82 1.29 13.74
N LEU A 86 -8.21 0.12 13.61
CA LEU A 86 -8.51 -0.83 12.55
C LEU A 86 -9.87 -1.51 12.75
N GLU A 87 -10.44 -1.47 13.96
CA GLU A 87 -11.77 -1.99 14.26
C GLU A 87 -12.90 -1.26 13.51
N GLY A 88 -14.08 -1.87 13.47
CA GLY A 88 -15.25 -1.35 12.78
C GLY A 88 -15.38 -1.84 11.34
N VAL A 89 -16.18 -1.15 10.53
CA VAL A 89 -16.54 -1.57 9.17
C VAL A 89 -16.09 -0.55 8.12
N THR A 90 -15.97 -1.02 6.89
CA THR A 90 -15.79 -0.17 5.71
C THR A 90 -17.03 0.69 5.47
N THR A 91 -16.85 1.91 4.97
CA THR A 91 -17.94 2.88 4.80
C THR A 91 -18.18 3.29 3.36
N LEU A 92 -17.29 2.92 2.43
CA LEU A 92 -17.39 3.28 1.02
C LEU A 92 -17.31 2.02 0.15
N PRO A 93 -18.12 1.91 -0.92
CA PRO A 93 -17.93 0.90 -1.93
C PRO A 93 -16.59 1.13 -2.66
N TYR A 94 -16.01 0.05 -3.14
CA TYR A 94 -14.81 0.05 -3.96
C TYR A 94 -14.97 -0.95 -5.11
N VAL A 95 -14.04 -0.92 -6.05
CA VAL A 95 -14.04 -1.70 -7.30
C VAL A 95 -14.45 -3.16 -7.05
N ASN A 96 -15.40 -3.65 -7.85
CA ASN A 96 -15.83 -5.04 -7.96
C ASN A 96 -16.22 -5.70 -6.62
N GLY A 97 -17.12 -5.01 -5.91
CA GLY A 97 -17.71 -5.50 -4.65
C GLY A 97 -16.81 -5.36 -3.42
N CYS A 98 -15.60 -4.85 -3.60
CA CYS A 98 -14.74 -4.46 -2.48
C CYS A 98 -15.33 -3.28 -1.72
N SER A 99 -14.84 -3.06 -0.51
CA SER A 99 -15.21 -1.89 0.28
C SER A 99 -14.01 -1.31 1.00
N THR A 100 -14.04 -0.02 1.29
CA THR A 100 -12.91 0.69 1.90
C THR A 100 -13.35 1.62 3.04
N LYS A 101 -12.42 1.90 3.96
CA LYS A 101 -12.46 3.07 4.83
C LYS A 101 -11.11 3.76 4.79
N GLN A 102 -11.12 5.08 4.86
CA GLN A 102 -9.91 5.88 4.90
C GLN A 102 -9.37 5.93 6.34
N LEU A 103 -8.14 5.47 6.57
CA LEU A 103 -7.50 5.51 7.89
C LEU A 103 -6.83 6.86 8.11
N PHE A 104 -6.00 7.28 7.15
CA PHE A 104 -5.44 8.63 7.09
C PHE A 104 -5.70 9.20 5.70
N PRO A 105 -6.64 10.16 5.55
CA PRO A 105 -6.83 10.87 4.30
C PRO A 105 -5.64 11.78 3.99
N PRO A 106 -5.39 12.11 2.71
CA PRO A 106 -4.34 13.06 2.37
C PRO A 106 -4.72 14.45 2.89
N ILE A 107 -3.81 15.12 3.62
CA ILE A 107 -4.06 16.46 4.19
C ILE A 107 -4.14 17.51 3.07
N ARG A 108 -3.23 17.41 2.11
CA ARG A 108 -3.27 18.15 0.85
C ARG A 108 -3.41 17.18 -0.31
N LEU A 109 -3.94 17.65 -1.43
CA LEU A 109 -3.96 16.87 -2.66
C LEU A 109 -2.55 16.40 -2.99
N GLY A 110 -2.38 15.09 -3.18
CA GLY A 110 -1.07 14.49 -3.40
C GLY A 110 -0.45 13.85 -2.17
N ASP A 111 -0.74 14.32 -0.96
CA ASP A 111 -0.10 13.80 0.25
C ASP A 111 -0.29 12.27 0.40
N PRO A 112 0.59 11.57 1.13
CA PRO A 112 0.42 10.15 1.41
C PRO A 112 -0.95 9.83 2.00
N THR A 113 -1.50 8.68 1.64
CA THR A 113 -2.82 8.25 2.10
C THR A 113 -2.79 6.79 2.51
N LEU A 114 -3.43 6.45 3.63
CA LEU A 114 -3.50 5.09 4.15
C LEU A 114 -4.95 4.63 4.21
N GLN A 115 -5.21 3.49 3.58
CA GLN A 115 -6.55 2.96 3.44
C GLN A 115 -6.68 1.59 4.09
N TYR A 116 -7.90 1.22 4.43
CA TYR A 116 -8.30 -0.13 4.79
C TYR A 116 -9.17 -0.65 3.66
N LEU A 117 -8.74 -1.72 3.02
CA LEU A 117 -9.46 -2.36 1.92
C LEU A 117 -9.94 -3.74 2.38
N LYS A 118 -11.24 -3.97 2.26
CA LYS A 118 -11.87 -5.27 2.44
C LYS A 118 -12.27 -5.83 1.08
N MET A 119 -11.66 -6.94 0.72
CA MET A 119 -12.04 -7.73 -0.44
C MET A 119 -12.98 -8.85 0.03
N PRO A 120 -14.18 -8.98 -0.53
CA PRO A 120 -15.12 -10.02 -0.12
C PRO A 120 -14.57 -11.42 -0.47
N PRO A 121 -15.14 -12.48 0.12
CA PRO A 121 -14.91 -13.85 -0.31
C PRO A 121 -15.13 -14.03 -1.82
N PHE A 122 -14.36 -14.92 -2.44
CA PHE A 122 -14.49 -15.31 -3.86
C PHE A 122 -14.44 -14.14 -4.88
N SER A 123 -13.72 -13.07 -4.56
CA SER A 123 -13.53 -11.91 -5.44
C SER A 123 -12.38 -12.19 -6.41
N LYS A 124 -12.70 -12.30 -7.71
CA LYS A 124 -11.71 -12.51 -8.78
C LYS A 124 -11.69 -11.39 -9.82
N GLU A 125 -12.60 -10.42 -9.68
CA GLU A 125 -12.94 -9.52 -10.78
C GLU A 125 -12.10 -8.26 -10.82
N GLN A 126 -11.17 -8.01 -9.91
CA GLN A 126 -10.32 -6.82 -10.03
C GLN A 126 -9.53 -6.91 -11.34
N GLU A 127 -9.85 -6.05 -12.31
CA GLU A 127 -9.04 -5.93 -13.51
C GLU A 127 -7.64 -5.44 -13.11
N HIS A 128 -6.61 -5.92 -13.83
CA HIS A 128 -5.26 -5.39 -13.68
C HIS A 128 -5.31 -3.88 -13.79
N HIS A 129 -4.76 -3.22 -12.79
CA HIS A 129 -4.68 -1.78 -12.77
C HIS A 129 -3.28 -1.35 -12.34
N ILE A 130 -2.97 -0.10 -12.64
CA ILE A 130 -1.68 0.52 -12.39
C ILE A 130 -1.86 1.80 -11.59
N HIS A 131 -0.83 2.16 -10.85
CA HIS A 131 -0.75 3.40 -10.09
C HIS A 131 0.54 4.12 -10.47
N SER A 132 0.50 5.44 -10.51
CA SER A 132 1.67 6.28 -10.84
C SER A 132 2.73 6.33 -9.74
N THR A 133 2.42 5.81 -8.55
CA THR A 133 3.27 5.87 -7.36
C THR A 133 3.23 4.55 -6.59
N PHE A 134 4.23 4.34 -5.75
CA PHE A 134 4.34 3.12 -4.94
C PHE A 134 3.10 2.84 -4.08
N ARG A 135 2.84 1.55 -3.90
CA ARG A 135 1.91 1.03 -2.89
C ARG A 135 2.68 0.11 -1.95
N VAL A 136 2.57 0.38 -0.66
CA VAL A 136 3.11 -0.48 0.39
C VAL A 136 1.93 -1.07 1.14
N VAL A 137 1.72 -2.37 1.02
CA VAL A 137 0.49 -3.04 1.44
C VAL A 137 0.80 -4.07 2.51
N LEU A 138 0.12 -3.99 3.66
CA LEU A 138 0.13 -5.05 4.67
C LEU A 138 -1.17 -5.85 4.61
N ILE A 139 -1.07 -7.17 4.56
CA ILE A 139 -2.23 -8.07 4.75
C ILE A 139 -2.39 -8.33 6.24
N VAL A 140 -3.57 -8.03 6.79
CA VAL A 140 -3.84 -8.16 8.23
C VAL A 140 -4.80 -9.29 8.58
N GLU A 141 -5.63 -9.73 7.62
CA GLU A 141 -6.58 -10.83 7.81
C GLU A 141 -6.91 -11.50 6.47
N GLY A 142 -7.27 -12.78 6.51
CA GLY A 142 -7.71 -13.56 5.36
C GLY A 142 -6.56 -14.17 4.58
N VAL A 143 -6.92 -14.85 3.50
CA VAL A 143 -5.98 -15.44 2.53
C VAL A 143 -6.46 -15.07 1.13
N GLY A 144 -5.52 -14.78 0.25
CA GLY A 144 -5.80 -14.44 -1.13
C GLY A 144 -4.55 -14.53 -1.98
N LYS A 145 -4.60 -13.94 -3.17
CA LYS A 145 -3.52 -13.99 -4.16
C LYS A 145 -3.24 -12.59 -4.69
N SER A 146 -1.97 -12.27 -4.85
CA SER A 146 -1.52 -11.16 -5.66
C SER A 146 -1.20 -11.65 -7.05
N ILE A 147 -1.91 -11.09 -8.02
CA ILE A 147 -1.70 -11.36 -9.44
C ILE A 147 -1.00 -10.15 -10.02
N VAL A 148 0.17 -10.36 -10.61
CA VAL A 148 0.99 -9.31 -11.22
C VAL A 148 1.36 -9.73 -12.63
N GLY A 149 1.04 -8.91 -13.62
CA GLY A 149 1.27 -9.26 -15.01
C GLY A 149 0.50 -8.41 -16.00
N ILE A 150 0.71 -8.70 -17.29
CA ILE A 150 -0.05 -8.11 -18.39
C ILE A 150 -0.43 -9.22 -19.38
N GLU A 151 -1.63 -9.12 -19.94
CA GLU A 151 -2.20 -10.12 -20.86
C GLU A 151 -2.14 -11.55 -20.28
N ASN A 152 -1.42 -12.47 -20.94
CA ASN A 152 -1.33 -13.89 -20.60
C ASN A 152 -0.10 -14.22 -19.73
N ARG A 153 0.63 -13.22 -19.22
CA ARG A 153 1.85 -13.41 -18.43
C ARG A 153 1.64 -12.94 -16.99
N ASN A 154 0.96 -13.78 -16.21
CA ASN A 154 0.67 -13.50 -14.82
C ASN A 154 1.59 -14.29 -13.90
N ILE A 155 2.11 -13.61 -12.89
CA ILE A 155 2.82 -14.18 -11.75
C ILE A 155 1.89 -14.09 -10.57
N VAL A 156 1.69 -15.24 -9.90
CA VAL A 156 0.76 -15.39 -8.79
C VAL A 156 1.57 -15.59 -7.52
N THR A 157 1.30 -14.77 -6.51
CA THR A 157 1.91 -14.89 -5.18
C THR A 157 0.81 -15.02 -4.13
N ASP A 158 0.89 -16.04 -3.28
CA ASP A 158 -0.07 -16.23 -2.20
C ASP A 158 0.10 -15.16 -1.11
N LEU A 159 -1.02 -14.73 -0.55
CA LEU A 159 -1.11 -13.71 0.48
C LEU A 159 -1.76 -14.30 1.73
N GLU A 160 -1.07 -14.16 2.86
CA GLU A 160 -1.55 -14.52 4.19
C GLU A 160 -1.34 -13.37 5.20
N PRO A 161 -1.95 -13.39 6.40
CA PRO A 161 -1.76 -12.34 7.39
C PRO A 161 -0.28 -12.17 7.75
N GLY A 162 0.22 -10.95 7.64
CA GLY A 162 1.64 -10.64 7.77
C GLY A 162 2.42 -10.63 6.45
N SER A 163 1.78 -10.93 5.32
CA SER A 163 2.36 -10.68 4.00
C SER A 163 2.45 -9.17 3.75
N VAL A 164 3.57 -8.74 3.20
CA VAL A 164 3.79 -7.35 2.78
C VAL A 164 4.07 -7.33 1.29
N CYS A 165 3.31 -6.52 0.55
CA CYS A 165 3.51 -6.30 -0.87
C CYS A 165 3.98 -4.86 -1.08
N ILE A 166 5.12 -4.66 -1.73
CA ILE A 166 5.55 -3.35 -2.20
C ILE A 166 5.50 -3.38 -3.71
N LEU A 167 4.66 -2.52 -4.27
CA LEU A 167 4.35 -2.46 -5.70
C LEU A 167 4.93 -1.14 -6.23
N GLU A 168 5.85 -1.26 -7.16
CA GLU A 168 6.47 -0.12 -7.85
C GLU A 168 5.45 0.66 -8.70
N PRO A 169 5.75 1.90 -9.07
CA PRO A 169 4.97 2.65 -10.04
C PRO A 169 4.76 1.84 -11.32
N MET A 170 3.56 1.93 -11.86
CA MET A 170 3.14 1.24 -13.07
C MET A 170 3.16 -0.30 -13.01
N CYS A 171 3.38 -0.92 -11.84
CA CYS A 171 3.22 -2.36 -11.65
C CYS A 171 1.76 -2.76 -11.93
N PRO A 172 1.47 -3.55 -12.98
CA PRO A 172 0.11 -3.99 -13.27
C PRO A 172 -0.26 -5.12 -12.31
N HIS A 173 -1.28 -4.89 -11.48
CA HIS A 173 -1.63 -5.83 -10.43
C HIS A 173 -3.12 -5.83 -10.11
N HIS A 174 -3.54 -6.91 -9.47
CA HIS A 174 -4.79 -6.99 -8.73
C HIS A 174 -4.69 -8.06 -7.64
N PHE A 175 -5.68 -8.07 -6.75
CA PHE A 175 -5.82 -9.10 -5.72
C PHE A 175 -7.07 -9.94 -5.97
N GLU A 176 -6.94 -11.24 -5.68
CA GLU A 176 -8.03 -12.20 -5.72
C GLU A 176 -8.21 -12.89 -4.37
N THR A 177 -9.44 -13.29 -4.08
CA THR A 177 -9.78 -14.19 -2.99
C THR A 177 -10.49 -15.41 -3.56
N ASP A 178 -10.11 -16.60 -3.12
CA ASP A 178 -10.73 -17.88 -3.49
C ASP A 178 -11.21 -18.66 -2.26
N THR A 179 -11.37 -17.96 -1.13
CA THR A 179 -11.79 -18.51 0.15
C THR A 179 -13.12 -17.92 0.62
N GLU A 180 -13.73 -18.55 1.63
CA GLU A 180 -14.96 -18.08 2.28
C GLU A 180 -14.75 -16.85 3.19
N LYS A 181 -13.50 -16.48 3.47
CA LYS A 181 -13.17 -15.33 4.32
C LYS A 181 -12.75 -14.14 3.47
N PRO A 182 -13.10 -12.91 3.90
CA PRO A 182 -12.59 -11.72 3.24
C PRO A 182 -11.07 -11.60 3.43
N LEU A 183 -10.41 -10.95 2.47
CA LEU A 183 -9.02 -10.51 2.61
C LEU A 183 -9.03 -9.03 3.03
N ILE A 184 -8.26 -8.70 4.06
CA ILE A 184 -8.11 -7.32 4.51
C ILE A 184 -6.68 -6.86 4.24
N ALA A 185 -6.57 -5.85 3.39
CA ALA A 185 -5.31 -5.22 3.00
C ALA A 185 -5.29 -3.76 3.46
N ILE A 186 -4.14 -3.31 3.96
CA ILE A 186 -3.91 -1.94 4.41
C ILE A 186 -2.87 -1.30 3.48
N PRO A 187 -3.28 -0.74 2.32
CA PRO A 187 -2.37 -0.07 1.40
C PRO A 187 -2.03 1.34 1.89
N LEU A 188 -0.74 1.62 2.01
CA LEU A 188 -0.15 2.95 2.06
C LEU A 188 0.21 3.37 0.64
N HIS A 189 -0.33 4.50 0.23
CA HIS A 189 0.05 5.19 -0.98
C HIS A 189 1.12 6.21 -0.59
N ILE A 190 2.34 6.03 -1.10
CA ILE A 190 3.47 6.92 -0.79
C ILE A 190 3.17 8.36 -1.20
N TYR A 191 2.36 8.52 -2.24
CA TYR A 191 1.79 9.79 -2.66
C TYR A 191 0.44 9.50 -3.32
N SER A 192 -0.60 10.27 -2.99
CA SER A 192 -1.95 10.03 -3.49
C SER A 192 -2.17 10.66 -4.86
N SER A 193 -2.54 9.83 -5.84
CA SER A 193 -2.98 10.29 -7.15
C SER A 193 -4.23 11.16 -7.02
N VAL A 194 -4.24 12.34 -7.65
CA VAL A 194 -5.36 13.30 -7.54
C VAL A 194 -6.40 13.05 -8.62
N GLY A 195 -7.05 11.88 -8.57
CA GLY A 195 -8.23 11.54 -9.37
C GLY A 195 -8.07 11.82 -10.88
N ALA A 196 -9.04 12.54 -11.46
CA ALA A 196 -9.09 12.83 -12.90
C ALA A 196 -7.94 13.71 -13.40
N LEU A 197 -7.21 14.41 -12.52
CA LEU A 197 -6.08 15.25 -12.93
C LEU A 197 -4.94 14.41 -13.53
N GLU A 198 -4.71 13.20 -13.03
CA GLU A 198 -3.70 12.30 -13.64
C GLU A 198 -4.11 11.84 -15.04
N LYS A 199 -5.41 11.80 -15.34
CA LYS A 199 -5.94 11.44 -16.66
C LYS A 199 -5.97 12.62 -17.64
N ASN A 200 -5.85 13.84 -17.15
CA ASN A 200 -5.78 15.05 -17.98
C ASN A 200 -4.35 15.26 -18.50
N HIS A 201 -3.91 14.34 -19.36
CA HIS A 201 -2.56 14.30 -19.87
C HIS A 201 -2.48 14.88 -21.29
N PRO A 202 -1.50 15.75 -21.62
CA PRO A 202 -1.36 16.34 -22.95
C PRO A 202 -1.35 15.32 -24.08
N MET A 203 -0.72 14.14 -23.88
CA MET A 203 -0.74 13.10 -24.91
C MET A 203 -2.13 12.52 -25.14
N PHE A 204 -2.97 12.36 -24.11
CA PHE A 204 -4.34 11.89 -24.33
C PHE A 204 -5.16 12.94 -25.09
N ASN A 205 -5.01 14.20 -24.70
CA ASN A 205 -5.76 15.31 -25.29
C ASN A 205 -5.38 15.58 -26.76
N GLY A 206 -4.15 15.21 -27.16
CA GLY A 206 -3.64 15.41 -28.52
C GLY A 206 -3.59 14.14 -29.39
N THR A 207 -3.93 12.97 -28.86
CA THR A 207 -3.92 11.71 -29.63
C THR A 207 -5.26 11.56 -30.36
N VAL A 208 -5.20 11.49 -31.68
CA VAL A 208 -6.35 11.14 -32.52
C VAL A 208 -6.18 9.70 -32.97
N MET A 209 -7.13 8.83 -32.60
CA MET A 209 -7.21 7.46 -33.13
C MET A 209 -7.66 7.55 -34.59
N ILE A 210 -6.85 7.04 -35.52
CA ILE A 210 -7.17 6.91 -36.94
C ILE A 210 -7.50 5.47 -37.30
#